data_AF-A0A1Y4BE49-F1
#
_entry.id   AF-A0A1Y4BE49-F1
#
_cell.length_a   1.000
_cell.length_b   1.000
_cell.length_c   1.000
_cell.angle_alpha   90.00
_cell.angle_beta   90.00
_cell.angle_gamma   90.00
#
_symmetry.space_group_name_H-M   'P 1'
#
loop_
_entity.id
_entity.type
_entity.pdbx_description
1 polymer ?
#
loop_
_entity_poly.entity_id
_entity_poly.type
_entity_poly.pdbx_seq_one_letter_code
_entity_poly.pdbx_strand_id
1 'polypeptide(L)'
;MDAGALQRRLVECAYGTAPMGEGLCAAWVERAFSRLGMGYVSGDARELYEGFCHLTDTRDLLVGMICATGRDPYGAGGWDHGHVGLYVGDGAVMDCAGGSVRRVPLEPWLSAYGVASEPRWGWLGAIALA
;
A
#
# COMPACT_ATOMS: atom_id res chain seq x y z
N MET A 1 -2.30 -19.65 -3.84
CA MET A 1 -1.01 -19.82 -3.16
C MET A 1 -1.17 -19.20 -1.79
N ASP A 2 -0.86 -19.94 -0.73
CA ASP A 2 -0.95 -19.42 0.64
C ASP A 2 0.19 -18.43 0.90
N ALA A 3 -0.07 -17.44 1.75
CA ALA A 3 0.91 -16.42 2.06
C ALA A 3 2.14 -16.99 2.81
N GLY A 4 3.33 -16.60 2.34
CA GLY A 4 4.61 -16.95 2.97
C GLY A 4 4.73 -16.43 4.40
N ALA A 5 5.70 -16.95 5.16
CA ALA A 5 5.87 -16.57 6.57
C ALA A 5 6.15 -15.06 6.74
N LEU A 6 6.98 -14.47 5.87
CA LEU A 6 7.27 -13.03 5.90
C LEU A 6 6.06 -12.18 5.50
N GLN A 7 5.28 -12.62 4.51
CA GLN A 7 4.05 -11.95 4.10
C GLN A 7 3.04 -11.89 5.26
N ARG A 8 2.82 -13.02 5.95
CA ARG A 8 1.93 -13.06 7.13
C ARG A 8 2.42 -12.16 8.26
N ARG A 9 3.72 -12.18 8.56
CA ARG A 9 4.31 -11.29 9.56
C ARG A 9 4.18 -9.81 9.19
N LEU A 10 4.28 -9.46 7.91
CA LEU A 10 4.04 -8.09 7.46
C LEU A 10 2.60 -7.66 7.71
N VAL A 11 1.64 -8.54 7.40
CA VAL A 11 0.22 -8.29 7.66
C VAL A 11 -0.02 -8.07 9.17
N GLU A 12 0.55 -8.90 10.03
CA GLU A 12 0.51 -8.71 11.49
C GLU A 12 1.10 -7.35 11.91
N CYS A 13 2.24 -6.96 11.32
CA CYS A 13 2.85 -5.66 11.57
C CYS A 13 1.94 -4.51 11.12
N ALA A 14 1.27 -4.63 9.98
CA ALA A 14 0.32 -3.65 9.47
C ALA A 14 -0.87 -3.48 10.43
N TYR A 15 -1.48 -4.58 10.91
CA TYR A 15 -2.53 -4.53 11.93
C TYR A 15 -2.08 -3.90 13.24
N GLY A 16 -0.84 -4.14 13.66
CA GLY A 16 -0.28 -3.55 14.87
C GLY A 16 0.16 -2.09 14.72
N THR A 17 0.19 -1.55 13.50
CA THR A 17 0.71 -0.20 13.23
C THR A 17 -0.40 0.83 13.43
N ALA A 18 -0.17 1.72 14.40
CA ALA A 18 -1.10 2.80 14.72
C ALA A 18 -1.31 3.74 13.52
N PRO A 19 -2.49 4.38 13.41
CA PRO A 19 -2.74 5.38 12.39
C PRO A 19 -1.71 6.50 12.42
N MET A 20 -1.32 6.94 11.23
CA MET A 20 -0.56 8.16 11.03
C MET A 20 -1.53 9.29 10.68
N GLY A 21 -1.09 10.54 10.80
CA GLY A 21 -1.91 11.71 10.45
C GLY A 21 -2.40 11.71 9.00
N GLU A 22 -3.27 12.67 8.67
CA GLU A 22 -3.77 12.85 7.31
C GLU A 22 -2.61 13.05 6.31
N GLY A 23 -2.70 12.41 5.14
CA GLY A 23 -1.65 12.45 4.11
C GLY A 23 -0.41 11.58 4.38
N LEU A 24 -0.37 10.82 5.48
CA LEU A 24 0.79 10.00 5.86
C LEU A 24 0.62 8.50 5.54
N CYS A 25 -0.07 8.18 4.44
CA CYS A 25 -0.32 6.80 4.02
C CYS A 25 0.99 6.02 3.73
N ALA A 26 1.94 6.65 3.03
CA ALA A 26 3.26 6.07 2.76
C ALA A 26 4.08 5.84 4.05
N ALA A 27 4.06 6.80 4.98
CA ALA A 27 4.74 6.65 6.26
C ALA A 27 4.15 5.52 7.14
N TRP A 28 2.84 5.27 7.02
CA TRP A 28 2.21 4.12 7.68
C TRP A 28 2.70 2.79 7.09
N VAL A 29 2.78 2.67 5.76
CA VAL A 29 3.34 1.51 5.07
C VAL A 29 4.80 1.30 5.48
N GLU A 30 5.62 2.36 5.42
CA GLU A 30 7.02 2.33 5.84
C GLU A 30 7.17 1.81 7.28
N ARG A 31 6.32 2.27 8.20
CA ARG A 31 6.32 1.82 9.60
C ARG A 31 6.01 0.33 9.72
N ALA A 32 5.08 -0.20 8.93
CA ALA A 32 4.77 -1.63 8.92
C ALA A 32 5.97 -2.48 8.47
N PHE A 33 6.68 -2.05 7.41
CA PHE A 33 7.90 -2.70 6.93
C PHE A 33 9.08 -2.56 7.91
N SER A 34 9.22 -1.40 8.55
CA SER A 34 10.23 -1.16 9.58
C SER A 34 10.05 -2.11 10.76
N ARG A 35 8.80 -2.34 11.21
CA ARG A 35 8.47 -3.33 12.27
C ARG A 35 8.76 -4.77 11.87
N LEU A 36 8.68 -5.10 10.59
CA LEU A 36 9.09 -6.40 10.05
C LEU A 36 10.62 -6.58 10.07
N GLY A 37 11.38 -5.48 10.16
CA GLY A 37 12.85 -5.46 10.15
C GLY A 37 13.46 -5.21 8.78
N MET A 38 12.68 -4.72 7.81
CA MET A 38 13.14 -4.55 6.40
C MET A 38 13.74 -3.17 6.08
N GLY A 39 14.05 -2.36 7.10
CA GLY A 39 14.63 -1.03 6.91
C GLY A 39 13.60 0.01 6.46
N TYR A 40 14.08 1.10 5.88
CA TYR A 40 13.28 2.26 5.50
C TYR A 40 13.31 2.46 3.99
N VAL A 41 12.12 2.43 3.38
CA VAL A 41 11.89 2.91 2.02
C VAL A 41 10.95 4.10 2.15
N SER A 42 11.50 5.29 2.00
CA SER A 42 10.80 6.56 2.20
C SER A 42 10.36 7.17 0.88
N GLY A 43 9.29 7.96 0.94
CA GLY A 43 8.77 8.74 -0.16
C GLY A 43 7.29 8.99 0.03
N ASP A 44 6.71 9.83 -0.81
CA ASP A 44 5.26 9.93 -0.92
C ASP A 44 4.67 8.76 -1.75
N ALA A 45 3.35 8.66 -1.81
CA ALA A 45 2.71 7.53 -2.48
C ALA A 45 2.98 7.52 -4.01
N ARG A 46 3.20 8.68 -4.65
CA ARG A 46 3.58 8.80 -6.06
C ARG A 46 5.00 8.29 -6.27
N GLU A 47 5.95 8.67 -5.43
CA GLU A 47 7.32 8.18 -5.50
C GLU A 47 7.38 6.66 -5.36
N LEU A 48 6.62 6.09 -4.41
CA LEU A 48 6.50 4.65 -4.25
C LEU A 48 5.82 3.97 -5.47
N TYR A 49 4.77 4.60 -6.01
CA TYR A 49 4.07 4.15 -7.20
C TYR A 49 4.96 4.11 -8.44
N GLU A 50 5.79 5.14 -8.65
CA GLU A 50 6.70 5.23 -9.79
C GLU A 50 7.91 4.29 -9.62
N GLY A 51 8.43 4.19 -8.41
CA GLY A 51 9.64 3.41 -8.12
C GLY A 51 9.42 1.90 -8.00
N PHE A 52 8.26 1.44 -7.52
CA PHE A 52 8.08 0.04 -7.13
C PHE A 52 6.82 -0.63 -7.66
N CYS A 53 5.84 0.12 -8.17
CA CYS A 53 4.60 -0.45 -8.69
C CYS A 53 4.65 -0.57 -10.22
N HIS A 54 4.88 -1.79 -10.71
CA HIS A 54 5.01 -2.07 -12.15
C HIS A 54 3.98 -3.09 -12.66
N LEU A 55 3.21 -3.70 -11.77
CA LEU A 55 2.21 -4.72 -12.10
C LEU A 55 0.81 -4.10 -12.18
N THR A 56 0.02 -4.58 -13.13
CA THR A 56 -1.36 -4.15 -13.40
C THR A 56 -2.36 -5.31 -13.52
N ASP A 57 -1.89 -6.56 -13.61
CA ASP A 57 -2.76 -7.75 -13.64
C ASP A 57 -2.98 -8.34 -12.25
N THR A 58 -4.24 -8.33 -11.78
CA THR A 58 -4.55 -8.69 -10.38
C THR A 58 -4.21 -10.14 -10.06
N ARG A 59 -3.95 -10.97 -11.07
CA ARG A 59 -3.44 -12.33 -10.92
C ARG A 59 -2.00 -12.36 -10.39
N ASP A 60 -1.25 -11.28 -10.58
CA ASP A 60 0.12 -11.12 -10.08
C ASP A 60 0.19 -10.47 -8.69
N LEU A 61 -0.96 -10.04 -8.15
CA LEU A 61 -1.03 -9.39 -6.84
C LEU A 61 -0.86 -10.42 -5.72
N LEU A 62 0.18 -10.20 -4.89
CA LEU A 62 0.53 -11.08 -3.79
C LEU A 62 0.50 -10.35 -2.45
N VAL A 63 0.19 -11.10 -1.38
CA VAL A 63 0.15 -10.57 0.00
C VAL A 63 1.46 -9.88 0.34
N GLY A 64 1.37 -8.66 0.86
CA GLY A 64 2.53 -7.85 1.22
C GLY A 64 3.03 -6.91 0.12
N MET A 65 2.51 -7.00 -1.11
CA MET A 65 2.72 -5.96 -2.11
C MET A 65 2.02 -4.67 -1.70
N ILE A 66 2.61 -3.53 -2.06
CA ILE A 66 1.93 -2.23 -1.95
C ILE A 66 0.99 -2.06 -3.15
N CYS A 67 -0.18 -1.50 -2.91
CA CYS A 67 -1.10 -1.03 -3.95
C CYS A 67 -1.10 0.49 -3.92
N ALA A 68 -0.78 1.14 -5.03
CA ALA A 68 -0.62 2.59 -5.06
C ALA A 68 -1.27 3.22 -6.31
N THR A 69 -1.59 4.49 -6.20
CA THR A 69 -1.96 5.38 -7.29
C THR A 69 -1.07 6.62 -7.23
N GLY A 70 -0.59 7.09 -8.38
CA GLY A 70 0.24 8.31 -8.44
C GLY A 70 -0.58 9.60 -8.32
N ARG A 71 -1.91 9.50 -8.38
CA ARG A 71 -2.86 10.61 -8.30
C ARG A 71 -4.23 10.12 -7.90
N ASP A 72 -4.88 10.80 -6.97
CA ASP A 72 -6.27 10.53 -6.60
C ASP A 72 -7.11 11.83 -6.51
N PRO A 73 -8.45 11.75 -6.54
CA PRO A 73 -9.31 12.93 -6.61
C PRO A 73 -9.58 13.59 -5.24
N TYR A 74 -9.00 13.09 -4.15
CA TYR A 74 -9.34 13.51 -2.79
C TYR A 74 -8.39 14.60 -2.28
N GLY A 75 -8.68 15.83 -2.66
CA GLY A 75 -7.97 17.03 -2.21
C GLY A 75 -6.61 17.21 -2.87
N ALA A 76 -5.94 18.32 -2.53
CA ALA A 76 -4.64 18.66 -3.13
C ALA A 76 -3.56 17.63 -2.80
N GLY A 77 -3.57 17.08 -1.58
CA GLY A 77 -2.61 16.05 -1.16
C GLY A 77 -2.70 14.80 -2.02
N GLY A 78 -3.90 14.26 -2.25
CA GLY A 78 -4.10 13.10 -3.13
C GLY A 78 -3.77 13.40 -4.60
N TRP A 79 -4.01 14.64 -5.05
CA TRP A 79 -3.65 15.06 -6.40
C TRP A 79 -2.13 15.17 -6.63
N ASP A 80 -1.38 15.63 -5.62
CA ASP A 80 0.05 15.84 -5.76
C ASP A 80 0.87 14.62 -5.35
N HIS A 81 0.42 13.85 -4.37
CA HIS A 81 1.16 12.75 -3.76
C HIS A 81 0.52 11.38 -3.97
N GLY A 82 -0.73 11.30 -4.42
CA GLY A 82 -1.43 10.03 -4.60
C GLY A 82 -1.76 9.32 -3.29
N HIS A 83 -2.00 8.00 -3.38
CA HIS A 83 -2.36 7.18 -2.22
C HIS A 83 -1.79 5.77 -2.31
N VAL A 84 -1.44 5.19 -1.17
CA VAL A 84 -0.85 3.85 -1.06
C VAL A 84 -1.44 3.06 0.10
N GLY A 85 -1.63 1.76 -0.13
CA GLY A 85 -2.00 0.77 0.87
C GLY A 85 -1.20 -0.52 0.70
N LEU A 86 -1.43 -1.46 1.60
CA LEU A 86 -0.83 -2.79 1.61
C LEU A 86 -1.88 -3.83 1.24
N TYR A 87 -1.61 -4.69 0.26
CA TYR A 87 -2.46 -5.84 0.00
C TYR A 87 -2.26 -6.91 1.07
N VAL A 88 -3.33 -7.26 1.78
CA VAL A 88 -3.28 -8.17 2.94
C VAL A 88 -3.89 -9.54 2.66
N GLY A 89 -4.21 -9.83 1.38
CA GLY A 89 -4.86 -11.06 0.96
C GLY A 89 -6.38 -10.99 1.02
N ASP A 90 -7.01 -12.07 0.56
CA ASP A 90 -8.47 -12.24 0.53
C ASP A 90 -9.22 -11.08 -0.14
N GLY A 91 -8.63 -10.53 -1.21
CA GLY A 91 -9.23 -9.40 -1.93
C GLY A 91 -9.34 -8.14 -1.07
N ALA A 92 -8.42 -7.91 -0.12
CA ALA A 92 -8.46 -6.75 0.76
C ALA A 92 -7.14 -5.97 0.79
N VAL A 93 -7.27 -4.66 0.93
CA VAL A 93 -6.19 -3.71 1.15
C VAL A 93 -6.34 -3.08 2.52
N MET A 94 -5.22 -2.91 3.21
CA MET A 94 -5.15 -2.04 4.39
C MET A 94 -4.45 -0.73 4.03
N ASP A 95 -5.07 0.39 4.36
CA ASP A 95 -4.52 1.72 4.12
C ASP A 95 -4.74 2.63 5.33
N CYS A 96 -3.95 3.71 5.38
CA CYS A 96 -4.15 4.80 6.33
C CYS A 96 -4.70 6.02 5.58
N ALA A 97 -5.98 6.30 5.75
CA ALA A 97 -6.68 7.38 5.06
C ALA A 97 -7.57 8.15 6.04
N GLY A 98 -7.65 9.48 5.91
CA GLY A 98 -8.44 10.32 6.83
C GLY A 98 -8.03 10.17 8.30
N GLY A 99 -6.74 9.92 8.57
CA GLY A 99 -6.21 9.73 9.92
C GLY A 99 -6.57 8.39 10.58
N SER A 100 -7.08 7.42 9.83
CA SER A 100 -7.48 6.10 10.34
C SER A 100 -6.90 4.97 9.51
N VAL A 101 -6.53 3.88 10.17
CA VAL A 101 -6.19 2.61 9.50
C VAL A 101 -7.47 1.82 9.29
N ARG A 102 -7.67 1.32 8.07
CA ARG A 102 -8.84 0.53 7.72
C ARG A 102 -8.42 -0.65 6.85
N ARG A 103 -9.21 -1.71 6.90
CA ARG A 103 -9.19 -2.81 5.94
C ARG A 103 -10.42 -2.67 5.06
N VAL A 104 -10.21 -2.57 3.75
CA VAL A 104 -11.29 -2.40 2.77
C VAL A 104 -11.15 -3.42 1.66
N PRO A 105 -12.25 -3.79 0.97
CA PRO A 105 -12.16 -4.65 -0.20
C PRO A 105 -11.35 -3.98 -1.33
N LEU A 106 -10.61 -4.78 -2.09
CA LEU A 106 -9.68 -4.32 -3.13
C LEU A 106 -10.41 -3.62 -4.26
N GLU A 107 -11.46 -4.21 -4.83
CA GLU A 107 -12.15 -3.64 -6.00
C GLU A 107 -12.75 -2.25 -5.73
N PRO A 108 -13.46 -2.00 -4.61
CA PRO A 108 -13.85 -0.65 -4.22
C PRO A 108 -12.67 0.31 -4.04
N TRP A 109 -11.56 -0.16 -3.46
CA TRP A 109 -10.36 0.67 -3.28
C TRP A 109 -9.78 1.09 -4.64
N LEU A 110 -9.62 0.13 -5.57
CA LEU A 110 -9.15 0.39 -6.93
C LEU A 110 -10.08 1.36 -7.67
N SER A 111 -11.39 1.19 -7.53
CA SER A 111 -12.38 2.08 -8.16
C SER A 111 -12.35 3.49 -7.58
N ALA A 112 -12.13 3.64 -6.28
CA ALA A 112 -12.14 4.94 -5.61
C ALA A 112 -10.86 5.75 -5.91
N TYR A 113 -9.70 5.11 -5.81
CA TYR A 113 -8.39 5.76 -5.95
C TYR A 113 -7.87 5.75 -7.39
N GLY A 114 -8.39 4.88 -8.25
CA GLY A 114 -7.97 4.73 -9.64
C GLY A 114 -8.58 5.72 -10.64
N VAL A 115 -9.35 6.70 -10.16
CA VAL A 115 -10.07 7.64 -11.04
C VAL A 115 -9.12 8.56 -11.80
N ALA A 116 -8.06 9.02 -11.14
CA ALA A 116 -7.13 10.02 -11.70
C ALA A 116 -5.83 9.40 -12.25
N SER A 117 -5.40 8.25 -11.74
CA SER A 117 -4.35 7.43 -12.35
C SER A 117 -4.59 5.95 -12.09
N GLU A 118 -4.18 5.10 -13.05
CA GLU A 118 -4.34 3.65 -12.95
C GLU A 118 -3.61 3.10 -11.71
N PRO A 119 -4.31 2.39 -10.80
CA PRO A 119 -3.67 1.74 -9.67
C PRO A 119 -2.71 0.65 -10.13
N ARG A 120 -1.54 0.56 -9.48
CA ARG A 120 -0.52 -0.46 -9.74
C ARG A 120 -0.03 -1.05 -8.42
N TRP A 121 0.63 -2.21 -8.50
CA TRP A 121 1.23 -2.85 -7.34
C TRP A 121 2.64 -3.38 -7.62
N GLY A 122 3.34 -3.67 -6.53
CA GLY A 122 4.64 -4.30 -6.55
C GLY A 122 5.28 -4.40 -5.18
N TRP A 123 6.53 -4.82 -5.17
CA TRP A 123 7.31 -5.02 -3.96
C TRP A 123 7.99 -3.73 -3.53
N LEU A 124 7.64 -3.23 -2.34
CA LEU A 124 8.30 -2.07 -1.77
C LEU A 124 9.81 -2.33 -1.66
N GLY A 125 10.63 -1.38 -2.15
CA GLY A 125 12.08 -1.52 -2.16
C GLY A 125 12.61 -2.60 -3.11
N ALA A 126 11.77 -3.12 -4.02
CA ALA A 126 12.07 -4.29 -4.86
C ALA A 126 12.39 -5.58 -4.06
N ILE A 127 11.86 -5.70 -2.84
CA ILE A 127 12.07 -6.85 -1.95
C ILE A 127 10.87 -7.79 -2.01
N ALA A 128 11.03 -8.91 -2.72
CA ALA A 128 10.01 -9.96 -2.77
C ALA A 128 9.94 -10.72 -1.44
N LEU A 129 8.73 -10.82 -0.87
CA LEU A 129 8.46 -11.58 0.35
C LEU A 129 8.07 -13.02 -0.02
N ALA A 130 9.03 -13.82 -0.48
CA ALA A 130 8.83 -15.24 -0.75
C ALA A 130 8.74 -16.07 0.54
#